data_AF-A0A1Y3Z4E2-F1
#
_entry.id   AF-A0A1Y3Z4E2-F1
#
_cell.length_a   1.000
_cell.length_b   1.000
_cell.length_c   1.000
_cell.angle_alpha   90.00
_cell.angle_beta   90.00
_cell.angle_gamma   90.00
#
_symmetry.space_group_name_H-M   'P 1'
#
loop_
_entity.id
_entity.type
_entity.pdbx_description
1 polymer ?
#
loop_
_entity_poly.entity_id
_entity_poly.type
_entity_poly.pdbx_seq_one_letter_code
_entity_poly.pdbx_strand_id
1 'polypeptide(L)' 'MDREKDFKLTGPELQTELLKRMEYREETRKCGNCKYYYRSMDGGNISKCRLIPFIDLNVNEDGYCSYYQQAE' A
#
# COMPACT_ATOMS: atom_id res chain seq x y z
N MET A 1 4.87 -26.84 -15.22
CA MET A 1 4.38 -25.46 -15.04
C MET A 1 5.41 -24.71 -14.21
N ASP A 2 6.36 -24.04 -14.86
CA ASP A 2 7.35 -23.16 -14.22
C ASP A 2 6.67 -21.90 -13.65
N ARG A 3 5.86 -22.02 -12.59
CA ARG A 3 5.26 -20.86 -11.90
C ARG A 3 6.20 -20.16 -10.92
N GLU A 4 7.40 -20.71 -10.72
CA GLU A 4 8.38 -20.20 -9.76
C GLU A 4 9.37 -19.19 -10.36
N LYS A 5 9.40 -19.02 -11.69
CA LYS A 5 10.33 -18.10 -12.37
C LYS A 5 9.86 -16.65 -12.48
N ASP A 6 8.60 -16.36 -12.16
CA ASP A 6 8.00 -15.02 -12.35
C ASP A 6 8.06 -14.09 -11.13
N PHE A 7 8.54 -14.56 -9.97
CA PHE A 7 8.44 -13.82 -8.70
C PHE A 7 9.71 -13.05 -8.31
N LYS A 8 10.46 -12.49 -9.26
CA LYS A 8 11.41 -11.39 -8.95
C LYS A 8 10.73 -10.04 -9.11
N LEU A 9 9.57 -9.88 -8.47
CA LEU A 9 8.90 -8.59 -8.36
C LEU A 9 9.67 -7.79 -7.29
N THR A 10 10.73 -7.10 -7.68
CA THR A 10 11.47 -6.16 -6.80
C THR A 10 11.25 -4.70 -7.21
N GLY A 11 10.37 -4.46 -8.20
CA GLY A 11 10.09 -3.15 -8.80
C GLY A 11 8.64 -2.68 -8.59
N PRO A 12 8.18 -1.69 -9.39
CA PRO A 12 6.81 -1.15 -9.32
C PRO A 12 5.69 -2.20 -9.46
N GLU A 13 5.99 -3.31 -10.13
CA GLU A 13 5.08 -4.44 -10.30
C GLU A 13 4.78 -5.14 -8.97
N LEU A 14 5.76 -5.20 -8.06
CA LEU A 14 5.55 -5.72 -6.71
C LEU A 14 4.50 -4.91 -5.97
N GLN A 15 4.66 -3.58 -6.00
CA GLN A 15 3.74 -2.68 -5.32
C GLN A 15 2.32 -2.85 -5.87
N THR A 16 2.17 -2.94 -7.19
CA THR A 16 0.88 -3.13 -7.85
C THR A 16 0.23 -4.44 -7.41
N GLU A 17 0.98 -5.53 -7.38
CA GLU A 17 0.48 -6.85 -6.96
C GLU A 17 0.12 -6.89 -5.47
N LEU A 18 0.91 -6.25 -4.60
CA LEU A 18 0.61 -6.13 -3.18
C LEU A 18 -0.68 -5.34 -2.95
N LEU A 19 -0.87 -4.20 -3.62
CA LEU A 19 -2.09 -3.41 -3.53
C LEU A 19 -3.32 -4.20 -4.00
N LYS A 20 -3.19 -4.99 -5.08
CA LYS A 20 -4.27 -5.88 -5.55
C LYS A 20 -4.64 -6.92 -4.49
N ARG A 21 -3.66 -7.59 -3.89
CA ARG A 21 -3.88 -8.60 -2.83
C ARG A 21 -4.46 -8.01 -1.55
N MET A 22 -4.26 -6.71 -1.33
CA MET A 22 -4.88 -5.95 -0.25
C MET A 22 -6.29 -5.46 -0.57
N GLU A 23 -6.80 -5.72 -1.79
CA GLU A 23 -8.09 -5.22 -2.28
C GLU A 23 -8.16 -3.69 -2.22
N TYR A 24 -7.05 -3.05 -2.58
CA TYR A 24 -6.92 -1.60 -2.56
C TYR A 24 -7.85 -0.93 -3.59
N ARG A 25 -8.61 0.08 -3.16
CA ARG A 25 -9.64 0.76 -3.93
C ARG A 25 -9.93 2.16 -3.39
N GLU A 26 -10.70 2.97 -4.09
CA GLU A 26 -11.11 4.30 -3.63
C GLU A 26 -12.50 4.22 -2.99
N GLU A 27 -12.63 4.55 -1.70
CA GLU A 27 -13.88 4.46 -0.91
C GLU A 27 -13.97 5.54 0.20
N THR A 28 -15.08 5.59 0.94
CA THR A 28 -15.32 6.58 2.01
C THR A 28 -14.48 6.38 3.27
N ARG A 29 -14.03 5.15 3.57
CA ARG A 29 -13.04 4.89 4.62
C ARG A 29 -11.66 5.13 4.02
N LYS A 30 -10.91 6.09 4.56
CA LYS A 30 -9.73 6.62 3.88
C LYS A 30 -8.44 6.20 4.57
N CYS A 31 -7.39 5.95 3.78
CA CYS A 31 -6.04 5.70 4.23
C CYS A 31 -5.57 6.80 5.17
N GLY A 32 -5.94 8.06 4.95
CA GLY A 32 -5.61 9.19 5.83
C GLY A 32 -5.96 8.99 7.31
N ASN A 33 -6.94 8.14 7.63
CA ASN A 33 -7.35 7.83 9.01
C ASN A 33 -6.90 6.43 9.48
N CYS A 34 -6.07 5.74 8.69
CA CYS A 34 -5.60 4.40 8.96
C CYS A 34 -4.29 4.43 9.77
N LYS A 35 -4.15 3.56 10.77
CA LYS A 35 -2.93 3.50 11.61
C LYS A 35 -1.65 3.14 10.85
N TYR A 36 -1.79 2.55 9.66
CA TYR A 36 -0.65 2.16 8.80
C TYR A 36 -0.24 3.26 7.82
N TYR A 37 -1.04 4.31 7.71
CA TYR A 37 -0.79 5.43 6.81
C TYR A 37 0.18 6.42 7.43
N TYR A 38 1.05 6.97 6.60
CA TYR A 38 1.86 8.13 6.95
C TYR A 38 2.22 8.90 5.69
N ARG A 39 2.58 10.18 5.85
CA ARG A 39 3.15 10.99 4.77
C ARG A 39 4.67 11.00 4.88
N SER A 40 5.35 10.61 3.81
CA SER A 40 6.79 10.79 3.69
C SER A 40 7.08 12.20 3.18
N MET A 41 7.88 12.96 3.91
CA MET A 41 8.33 14.28 3.46
C MET A 41 9.39 14.18 2.35
N ASP A 42 10.03 13.01 2.21
CA ASP A 42 11.03 12.77 1.17
C ASP A 42 10.38 12.74 -0.22
N GLY A 43 10.83 13.62 -1.12
CA GLY A 43 10.43 13.60 -2.52
C GLY A 43 9.04 14.16 -2.84
N GLY A 44 8.46 14.98 -1.94
CA GLY A 44 7.27 15.79 -2.27
C GLY A 44 5.96 15.36 -1.60
N ASN A 45 6.00 15.03 -0.29
CA ASN A 45 4.81 14.70 0.50
C ASN A 45 4.01 13.51 -0.06
N ILE A 46 4.70 12.39 -0.27
CA ILE A 46 4.09 11.19 -0.82
C ILE A 46 3.35 10.43 0.28
N SER A 47 2.09 10.06 -0.01
CA SER A 47 1.27 9.20 0.84
C SER A 47 1.77 7.75 0.80
N LYS A 48 2.04 7.18 1.97
CA LYS A 48 2.64 5.86 2.14
C LYS A 48 1.83 4.97 3.08
N CYS A 49 1.95 3.65 2.92
CA CYS A 49 1.38 2.64 3.80
C CYS A 49 2.46 1.65 4.26
N ARG A 50 2.57 1.44 5.57
CA ARG A 50 3.52 0.52 6.23
C ARG A 50 2.82 -0.68 6.90
N LEU A 51 1.75 -1.18 6.28
CA LEU A 51 1.08 -2.39 6.75
C LEU A 51 2.03 -3.60 6.74
N ILE A 52 2.85 -3.70 5.69
CA ILE A 52 3.82 -4.78 5.53
C ILE A 52 5.15 -4.30 6.12
N PRO A 53 5.73 -5.02 7.09
CA PRO A 53 7.03 -4.65 7.65
C PRO A 53 8.08 -4.45 6.58
N PHE A 54 8.88 -3.38 6.73
CA PHE A 54 10.01 -3.04 5.84
C PHE A 54 9.64 -2.68 4.38
N ILE A 55 8.35 -2.61 4.03
CA ILE A 55 7.89 -2.23 2.68
C ILE A 55 6.98 -1.01 2.78
N ASP A 56 7.35 0.06 2.08
CA ASP A 56 6.54 1.27 1.97
C ASP A 56 5.80 1.30 0.64
N LEU A 57 4.48 1.12 0.67
CA LEU A 57 3.63 1.19 -0.52
C LEU A 57 3.22 2.64 -0.77
N ASN A 58 3.33 3.14 -2.01
CA ASN A 58 2.68 4.40 -2.37
C ASN A 58 1.17 4.18 -2.44
N VAL A 59 0.43 5.01 -1.70
CA VAL A 59 -1.03 5.00 -1.66
C VAL A 59 -1.56 6.41 -1.88
N ASN A 60 -2.85 6.52 -2.14
CA ASN A 60 -3.59 7.77 -2.06
C ASN A 60 -4.15 7.91 -0.64
N GLU A 61 -4.15 9.11 -0.09
CA GLU A 61 -4.79 9.42 1.20
C GLU A 61 -6.29 9.05 1.18
N ASP A 62 -6.95 9.23 0.05
CA ASP A 62 -8.36 8.91 -0.17
C ASP A 62 -8.63 7.43 -0.50
N GLY A 63 -7.58 6.60 -0.59
CA GLY A 63 -7.73 5.18 -0.86
C GLY A 63 -8.16 4.36 0.36
N TYR A 64 -8.43 3.08 0.15
CA TYR A 64 -8.86 2.11 1.14
C TYR A 64 -8.30 0.74 0.80
N CYS A 65 -8.11 -0.12 1.81
CA CYS A 65 -7.84 -1.54 1.60
C CYS A 65 -8.57 -2.38 2.66
N SER A 66 -8.75 -3.67 2.39
CA SER A 66 -9.51 -4.56 3.30
C SER A 66 -8.82 -4.80 4.66
N TYR A 67 -7.55 -4.36 4.81
CA TYR A 67 -6.79 -4.38 6.06
C TYR A 67 -6.86 -3.07 6.87
N TYR A 68 -7.75 -2.15 6.50
CA TYR A 68 -7.92 -0.88 7.20
C TYR A 68 -8.13 -1.07 8.70
N GLN A 69 -7.38 -0.31 9.49
CA GLN A 69 -7.57 -0.19 10.93
C GLN A 69 -7.45 1.28 11.29
N GLN A 70 -8.47 1.81 11.97
CA GLN A 70 -8.50 3.20 12.39
C GLN A 70 -7.33 3.51 13.33
N ALA A 71 -6.70 4.67 13.15
CA ALA A 71 -5.74 5.18 14.12
C ALA A 71 -6.46 5.52 15.44
N GLU A 72 -5.86 5.12 16.56
CA GLU A 72 -6.35 5.43 17.92
C GLU A 72 -6.13 6.89 18.30
#